data_AF-A0A0Q9S3U4-F1
#
_entry.id   AF-A0A0Q9S3U4-F1
#
_cell.length_a   1.000
_cell.length_b   1.000
_cell.length_c   1.000
_cell.angle_alpha   90.00
_cell.angle_beta   90.00
_cell.angle_gamma   90.00
#
_symmetry.space_group_name_H-M   'P 1'
#
loop_
_entity.id
_entity.type
_entity.pdbx_description
1 polymer ?
#
loop_
_entity_poly.entity_id
_entity_poly.type
_entity_poly.pdbx_seq_one_letter_code
_entity_poly.pdbx_strand_id
1 'polypeptide(L)'
;MKFRPLFQHFKEMKHYFIVVVLVFGFSLYLGWANSEQFSHFLEGQMQGLKSLSQSLSNKDNPQLWFFIFIFLNNVIKSVVIIFLGLLLGILPLFMLIANGMILGYVLSLQTHESTLSIVLKGILPHGIIEIPVILIACAYGLKLGLLVWKSGAQLFVPDKDKTARAELVKILHLTKPLIVSIVVLLLVAAIIESTLTYWLVHL
;
A
#
# COMPACT_ATOMS: atom_id res chain seq x y z
N MET A 1 -10.30 22.26 -4.19
CA MET A 1 -10.81 20.87 -4.30
C MET A 1 -11.74 20.61 -3.13
N LYS A 2 -12.91 19.99 -3.34
CA LYS A 2 -13.85 19.68 -2.24
C LYS A 2 -13.55 18.27 -1.71
N PHE A 3 -13.09 18.15 -0.47
CA PHE A 3 -12.78 16.85 0.16
C PHE A 3 -14.01 16.16 0.79
N ARG A 4 -15.06 16.92 1.13
CA ARG A 4 -16.30 16.37 1.72
C ARG A 4 -16.93 15.22 0.91
N PRO A 5 -17.03 15.30 -0.44
CA PRO A 5 -17.56 14.20 -1.25
C PRO A 5 -16.72 12.92 -1.18
N LEU A 6 -15.40 13.03 -1.01
CA LEU A 6 -14.52 11.87 -0.87
C LEU A 6 -14.82 11.09 0.42
N PHE A 7 -14.95 11.80 1.55
CA PHE A 7 -15.28 11.18 2.84
C PHE A 7 -16.67 10.55 2.87
N GLN A 8 -17.65 11.17 2.21
CA GLN A 8 -18.97 10.56 2.04
C GLN A 8 -18.89 9.27 1.23
N HIS A 9 -18.10 9.29 0.14
CA HIS A 9 -17.88 8.11 -0.68
C HIS A 9 -17.19 6.97 0.10
N PHE A 10 -16.26 7.26 1.02
CA PHE A 10 -15.69 6.23 1.88
C PHE A 10 -16.72 5.50 2.75
N LYS A 11 -17.77 6.18 3.21
CA LYS A 11 -18.86 5.54 3.97
C LYS A 11 -19.65 4.56 3.09
N GLU A 12 -19.87 4.90 1.82
CA GLU A 12 -20.51 4.03 0.83
C GLU A 12 -19.64 2.79 0.54
N MET A 13 -18.32 2.92 0.67
CA MET A 13 -17.32 1.89 0.35
C MET A 13 -16.94 0.96 1.52
N LYS A 14 -17.63 1.03 2.66
CA LYS A 14 -17.24 0.30 3.89
C LYS A 14 -16.96 -1.20 3.68
N HIS A 15 -17.71 -1.87 2.80
CA HIS A 15 -17.51 -3.29 2.52
C HIS A 15 -16.15 -3.58 1.85
N TYR A 16 -15.67 -2.70 0.98
CA TYR A 16 -14.35 -2.83 0.37
C TYR A 16 -13.24 -2.70 1.41
N PHE A 17 -13.39 -1.78 2.37
CA PHE A 17 -12.46 -1.66 3.48
C PHE A 17 -12.41 -2.93 4.33
N ILE A 18 -13.57 -3.52 4.64
CA ILE A 18 -13.63 -4.79 5.37
C ILE A 18 -12.90 -5.90 4.60
N VAL A 19 -13.19 -6.05 3.31
CA VAL A 19 -12.53 -7.07 2.45
C VAL A 19 -11.02 -6.88 2.46
N VAL A 20 -10.53 -5.67 2.23
CA VAL A 20 -9.10 -5.37 2.18
C VAL A 20 -8.44 -5.62 3.54
N VAL A 21 -9.06 -5.22 4.65
CA VAL A 21 -8.52 -5.48 6.00
C VAL A 21 -8.44 -6.98 6.27
N LEU A 22 -9.48 -7.75 5.93
CA LEU A 22 -9.48 -9.20 6.10
C LEU A 22 -8.41 -9.89 5.24
N VAL A 23 -8.30 -9.51 3.96
CA VAL A 23 -7.30 -10.06 3.05
C VAL A 23 -5.89 -9.71 3.53
N PHE A 24 -5.66 -8.48 3.96
CA PHE A 24 -4.38 -8.06 4.50
C PHE A 24 -4.01 -8.80 5.79
N GLY A 25 -4.96 -8.96 6.71
CA GLY A 25 -4.75 -9.73 7.95
C GLY A 25 -4.45 -11.20 7.66
N PHE A 26 -5.16 -11.79 6.71
CA PHE A 26 -4.93 -13.16 6.27
C PHE A 26 -3.56 -13.32 5.59
N SER A 27 -3.18 -12.41 4.69
CA SER A 27 -1.88 -12.47 4.02
C SER A 27 -0.71 -12.23 4.98
N LEU A 28 -0.88 -11.35 5.97
CA LEU A 28 0.06 -11.15 7.07
C LEU A 28 0.24 -12.43 7.88
N TYR A 29 -0.85 -13.08 8.27
CA TYR A 29 -0.79 -14.36 8.97
C TYR A 29 -0.09 -15.43 8.13
N LEU A 30 -0.41 -15.54 6.84
CA LEU A 30 0.23 -16.50 5.94
C LEU A 30 1.74 -16.26 5.80
N GLY A 31 2.15 -15.00 5.66
CA GLY A 31 3.57 -14.63 5.57
C GLY A 31 4.34 -14.92 6.85
N TRP A 32 3.69 -14.75 8.01
CA TRP A 32 4.26 -15.08 9.31
C TRP A 32 4.35 -16.59 9.55
N ALA A 33 3.27 -17.33 9.29
CA ALA A 33 3.17 -18.76 9.58
C ALA A 33 3.93 -19.66 8.60
N ASN A 34 4.13 -19.21 7.35
CA ASN A 34 4.80 -19.99 6.30
C ASN A 34 6.10 -19.33 5.84
N SER A 35 6.79 -18.66 6.77
CA SER A 35 8.03 -17.91 6.49
C SER A 35 9.11 -18.79 5.85
N GLU A 36 9.21 -20.06 6.25
CA GLU A 36 10.16 -21.03 5.67
C GLU A 36 9.85 -21.37 4.21
N GLN A 37 8.57 -21.54 3.85
CA GLN A 37 8.16 -21.93 2.50
C GLN A 37 8.36 -20.80 1.48
N PHE A 38 8.18 -19.55 1.90
CA PHE A 38 8.36 -18.38 1.05
C PHE A 38 9.71 -17.69 1.24
N SER A 39 10.59 -18.24 2.08
CA SER A 39 11.91 -17.71 2.45
C SER A 39 12.70 -17.23 1.24
N HIS A 40 12.90 -18.05 0.19
CA HIS A 40 13.66 -17.64 -0.99
C HIS A 40 13.08 -16.42 -1.72
N PHE A 41 11.76 -16.33 -1.86
CA PHE A 41 11.11 -15.18 -2.50
C PHE A 41 11.23 -13.92 -1.62
N LEU A 42 11.05 -14.08 -0.32
CA LEU A 42 11.06 -12.99 0.65
C LEU A 42 12.48 -12.48 0.94
N GLU A 43 13.47 -13.39 0.99
CA GLU A 43 14.90 -13.10 1.04
C GLU A 43 15.37 -12.35 -0.20
N GLY A 44 14.92 -12.74 -1.40
CA GLY A 44 15.26 -12.01 -2.63
C GLY A 44 14.80 -10.55 -2.57
N GLN A 45 13.60 -10.28 -2.05
CA GLN A 45 13.11 -8.92 -1.82
C GLN A 45 13.90 -8.20 -0.71
N MET A 46 14.25 -8.90 0.37
CA MET A 46 15.04 -8.33 1.47
C MET A 46 16.47 -7.98 1.05
N GLN A 47 17.13 -8.82 0.24
CA GLN A 47 18.45 -8.55 -0.31
C GLN A 47 18.41 -7.33 -1.24
N GLY A 48 17.37 -7.19 -2.06
CA GLY A 48 17.14 -6.00 -2.87
C GLY A 48 16.99 -4.73 -2.02
N LEU A 49 16.21 -4.80 -0.93
CA LEU A 49 16.06 -3.67 -0.01
C LEU A 49 17.37 -3.36 0.73
N LYS A 50 18.14 -4.38 1.12
CA LYS A 50 19.43 -4.22 1.81
C LYS A 50 20.48 -3.55 0.93
N SER A 51 20.59 -3.97 -0.34
CA SER A 51 21.54 -3.36 -1.29
C SER A 51 21.18 -1.91 -1.63
N LEU A 52 19.88 -1.61 -1.76
CA LEU A 52 19.37 -0.24 -1.90
C LEU A 52 19.67 0.59 -0.66
N SER A 53 19.42 0.07 0.54
CA SER A 53 19.74 0.74 1.80
C SER A 53 21.24 1.06 1.90
N GLN A 54 22.11 0.12 1.59
CA GLN A 54 23.57 0.34 1.61
C GLN A 54 24.00 1.42 0.60
N SER A 55 23.38 1.44 -0.57
CA SER A 55 23.65 2.44 -1.61
C SER A 55 23.20 3.85 -1.19
N LEU A 56 22.10 3.95 -0.42
CA LEU A 56 21.59 5.24 0.10
C LEU A 56 22.41 5.74 1.29
N SER A 57 22.91 4.84 2.16
CA SER A 57 23.76 5.20 3.29
C SER A 57 25.11 5.79 2.88
N ASN A 58 25.62 5.42 1.70
CA ASN A 58 26.91 5.90 1.18
C ASN A 58 26.83 7.25 0.43
N LYS A 59 25.66 7.90 0.38
CA LYS A 59 25.47 9.20 -0.28
C LYS A 59 25.61 10.36 0.70
N ASP A 60 25.97 11.53 0.17
CA ASP A 60 25.93 12.79 0.90
C ASP A 60 24.50 13.07 1.38
N ASN A 61 24.34 13.37 2.68
CA ASN A 61 23.05 13.56 3.34
C ASN A 61 22.12 12.32 3.23
N PRO A 62 22.48 11.18 3.84
CA PRO A 62 21.73 9.92 3.72
C PRO A 62 20.27 10.07 4.18
N GLN A 63 20.00 10.92 5.17
CA GLN A 63 18.64 11.23 5.66
C GLN A 63 17.70 11.71 4.55
N LEU A 64 18.18 12.64 3.71
CA LEU A 64 17.40 13.25 2.65
C LEU A 64 17.14 12.22 1.54
N TRP A 65 18.12 11.38 1.24
CA TRP A 65 17.97 10.31 0.26
C TRP A 65 17.01 9.21 0.73
N PHE A 66 17.07 8.79 1.99
CA PHE A 66 16.09 7.87 2.57
C PHE A 66 14.68 8.48 2.54
N PHE A 67 14.54 9.75 2.94
CA PHE A 67 13.27 10.47 2.89
C PHE A 67 12.66 10.46 1.48
N ILE A 68 13.42 10.91 0.47
CA ILE A 68 12.93 10.96 -0.92
C ILE A 68 12.58 9.56 -1.42
N PHE A 69 13.45 8.58 -1.16
CA PHE A 69 13.25 7.22 -1.62
C PHE A 69 11.98 6.59 -1.03
N ILE A 70 11.79 6.68 0.28
CA ILE A 70 10.61 6.11 0.96
C ILE A 70 9.35 6.82 0.50
N PHE A 71 9.35 8.16 0.52
CA PHE A 71 8.22 8.97 0.07
C PHE A 71 7.80 8.62 -1.36
N LEU A 72 8.76 8.65 -2.29
CA LEU A 72 8.47 8.43 -3.70
C LEU A 72 8.02 7.00 -3.97
N ASN A 73 8.64 6.00 -3.35
CA ASN A 73 8.22 4.61 -3.49
C ASN A 73 6.78 4.41 -3.02
N ASN A 74 6.42 4.95 -1.85
CA ASN A 74 5.10 4.75 -1.28
C ASN A 74 4.03 5.50 -2.08
N VAL A 75 4.35 6.69 -2.59
CA VAL A 75 3.48 7.43 -3.50
C VAL A 75 3.27 6.65 -4.80
N ILE A 76 4.35 6.19 -5.44
CA ILE A 76 4.27 5.42 -6.69
C ILE A 76 3.45 4.14 -6.46
N LYS A 77 3.76 3.34 -5.44
CA LYS A 77 3.00 2.12 -5.11
C LYS A 77 1.52 2.41 -4.93
N SER A 78 1.17 3.41 -4.12
CA SER A 78 -0.24 3.75 -3.84
C SER A 78 -0.99 4.21 -5.08
N VAL A 79 -0.35 5.05 -5.91
CA VAL A 79 -0.93 5.53 -7.17
C VAL A 79 -1.09 4.38 -8.16
N VAL A 80 -0.07 3.53 -8.30
CA VAL A 80 -0.09 2.34 -9.16
C VAL A 80 -1.22 1.41 -8.72
N ILE A 81 -1.37 1.09 -7.43
CA ILE A 81 -2.47 0.27 -6.91
C ILE A 81 -3.84 0.83 -7.30
N ILE A 82 -4.05 2.15 -7.19
CA ILE A 82 -5.33 2.77 -7.57
C ILE A 82 -5.63 2.55 -9.06
N PHE A 83 -4.67 2.84 -9.94
CA PHE A 83 -4.86 2.72 -11.39
C PHE A 83 -4.90 1.29 -11.88
N LEU A 84 -4.18 0.39 -11.22
CA LEU A 84 -4.28 -1.05 -11.43
C LEU A 84 -5.68 -1.59 -11.11
N GLY A 85 -6.47 -0.86 -10.32
CA GLY A 85 -7.90 -1.10 -10.18
C GLY A 85 -8.63 -1.17 -11.51
N LEU A 86 -8.25 -0.36 -12.51
CA LEU A 86 -8.85 -0.39 -13.85
C LEU A 86 -8.69 -1.77 -14.54
N LEU A 87 -7.68 -2.56 -14.16
CA LEU A 87 -7.49 -3.94 -14.60
C LEU A 87 -8.31 -4.92 -13.73
N LEU A 88 -9.62 -4.65 -13.60
CA LEU A 88 -10.61 -5.49 -12.92
C LEU A 88 -10.41 -5.70 -11.41
N GLY A 89 -9.54 -4.92 -10.76
CA GLY A 89 -9.31 -5.03 -9.32
C GLY A 89 -8.51 -6.25 -8.86
N ILE A 90 -8.11 -7.16 -9.76
CA ILE A 90 -7.30 -8.34 -9.41
C ILE A 90 -5.90 -7.92 -8.94
N LEU A 91 -5.28 -6.97 -9.65
CA LEU A 91 -3.90 -6.57 -9.37
C LEU A 91 -3.73 -5.77 -8.07
N PRO A 92 -4.67 -4.88 -7.65
CA PRO A 92 -4.70 -4.33 -6.30
C PRO A 92 -4.72 -5.41 -5.20
N LEU A 93 -5.50 -6.48 -5.39
CA LEU A 93 -5.59 -7.57 -4.42
C LEU A 93 -4.27 -8.33 -4.32
N PHE A 94 -3.63 -8.61 -5.45
CA PHE A 94 -2.31 -9.23 -5.50
C PHE A 94 -1.25 -8.38 -4.77
N MET A 95 -1.21 -7.07 -5.04
CA MET A 95 -0.30 -6.15 -4.35
C MET A 95 -0.56 -6.11 -2.84
N LEU A 96 -1.83 -6.14 -2.42
CA LEU A 96 -2.20 -6.18 -1.01
C LEU A 96 -1.71 -7.46 -0.33
N ILE A 97 -1.91 -8.61 -0.97
CA ILE A 97 -1.45 -9.91 -0.46
C ILE A 97 0.07 -9.92 -0.34
N ALA A 98 0.79 -9.49 -1.39
CA ALA A 98 2.24 -9.43 -1.39
C ALA A 98 2.78 -8.54 -0.25
N ASN A 99 2.23 -7.33 -0.07
CA ASN A 99 2.64 -6.44 1.01
C ASN A 99 2.35 -7.04 2.39
N GLY A 100 1.19 -7.67 2.59
CA GLY A 100 0.88 -8.34 3.86
C GLY A 100 1.81 -9.53 4.14
N MET A 101 2.10 -10.36 3.14
CA MET A 101 3.03 -11.49 3.29
C MET A 101 4.45 -11.03 3.63
N ILE A 102 4.97 -9.98 2.98
CA ILE A 102 6.29 -9.40 3.29
C ILE A 102 6.32 -8.91 4.73
N LEU A 103 5.27 -8.21 5.18
CA LEU A 103 5.19 -7.72 6.55
C LEU A 103 5.11 -8.87 7.57
N GLY A 104 4.31 -9.90 7.29
CA GLY A 104 4.21 -11.11 8.12
C GLY A 104 5.54 -11.84 8.25
N TYR A 105 6.27 -11.97 7.14
CA TYR A 105 7.60 -12.56 7.14
C TYR A 105 8.58 -11.78 7.99
N VAL A 106 8.61 -10.46 7.84
CA VAL A 106 9.43 -9.57 8.66
C VAL A 106 9.12 -9.75 10.15
N LEU A 107 7.86 -9.92 10.52
CA LEU A 107 7.46 -10.22 11.90
C LEU A 107 7.97 -11.59 12.36
N SER A 108 8.01 -12.60 11.49
CA SER A 108 8.54 -13.94 11.85
C SER A 108 10.04 -13.90 12.17
N LEU A 109 10.80 -13.03 11.50
CA LEU A 109 12.24 -12.84 11.72
C LEU A 109 12.56 -12.20 13.08
N GLN A 110 11.58 -11.57 13.76
CA GLN A 110 11.78 -11.01 15.11
C GLN A 110 12.10 -12.07 16.16
N THR A 111 11.91 -13.36 15.85
CA THR A 111 12.27 -14.46 16.76
C THR A 111 13.78 -14.74 16.82
N HIS A 112 14.59 -14.14 15.93
CA HIS A 112 16.05 -14.29 15.90
C HIS A 112 16.75 -12.97 16.28
N GLU A 113 17.27 -12.91 17.51
CA GLU A 113 17.87 -11.76 18.21
C GLU A 113 18.84 -10.87 17.40
N SER A 114 19.60 -11.41 16.44
CA SER A 114 20.65 -10.67 15.71
C SER A 114 20.15 -9.85 14.51
N THR A 115 19.00 -10.24 13.91
CA THR A 115 18.37 -9.55 12.77
C THR A 115 17.34 -8.50 13.24
N LEU A 116 16.98 -8.60 14.52
CA LEU A 116 15.95 -7.87 15.24
C LEU A 116 16.19 -6.36 15.21
N SER A 117 17.43 -5.90 15.43
CA SER A 117 17.75 -4.47 15.53
C SER A 117 17.66 -3.75 14.17
N ILE A 118 18.09 -4.36 13.07
CA ILE A 118 18.14 -3.67 11.77
C ILE A 118 16.75 -3.63 11.12
N VAL A 119 15.99 -4.73 11.24
CA VAL A 119 14.69 -4.88 10.57
C VAL A 119 13.57 -4.18 11.37
N LEU A 120 13.56 -4.23 12.70
CA LEU A 120 12.60 -3.44 13.49
C LEU A 120 12.88 -1.93 13.37
N LYS A 121 14.14 -1.49 13.42
CA LYS A 121 14.46 -0.06 13.32
C LYS A 121 14.14 0.51 11.93
N GLY A 122 14.25 -0.31 10.88
CA GLY A 122 14.09 0.12 9.49
C GLY A 122 12.76 -0.24 8.81
N ILE A 123 11.90 -1.10 9.37
CA ILE A 123 10.60 -1.49 8.76
C ILE A 123 9.40 -1.13 9.66
N LEU A 124 9.56 -1.24 10.98
CA LEU A 124 8.47 -1.06 11.93
C LEU A 124 7.91 0.38 11.99
N PRO A 125 8.70 1.47 11.82
CA PRO A 125 8.15 2.82 11.81
C PRO A 125 7.21 3.08 10.61
N HIS A 126 7.44 2.38 9.49
CA HIS A 126 6.76 2.66 8.22
C HIS A 126 5.30 2.18 8.19
N GLY A 127 4.98 1.13 8.95
CA GLY A 127 3.66 0.47 8.86
C GLY A 127 2.48 1.32 9.37
N ILE A 128 2.70 2.27 10.28
CA ILE A 128 1.58 2.93 10.99
C ILE A 128 0.76 3.82 10.04
N ILE A 129 1.41 4.55 9.15
CA ILE A 129 0.74 5.42 8.18
C ILE A 129 0.66 4.75 6.81
N GLU A 130 1.67 3.98 6.40
CA GLU A 130 1.68 3.31 5.10
C GLU A 130 0.58 2.24 4.99
N ILE A 131 0.34 1.44 6.04
CA ILE A 131 -0.70 0.39 6.00
C ILE A 131 -2.09 1.01 5.76
N PRO A 132 -2.57 2.01 6.55
CA PRO A 132 -3.82 2.67 6.25
C PRO A 132 -3.90 3.24 4.83
N VAL A 133 -2.82 3.83 4.33
CA VAL A 133 -2.77 4.38 2.97
C VAL A 133 -2.89 3.30 1.90
N ILE A 134 -2.16 2.18 2.03
CA ILE A 134 -2.25 1.03 1.12
C ILE A 134 -3.64 0.42 1.16
N LEU A 135 -4.24 0.29 2.35
CA LEU A 135 -5.60 -0.24 2.51
C LEU A 135 -6.63 0.65 1.81
N ILE A 136 -6.51 1.98 1.96
CA ILE A 136 -7.36 2.96 1.25
C ILE A 136 -7.16 2.84 -0.26
N ALA A 137 -5.92 2.82 -0.74
CA ALA A 137 -5.59 2.70 -2.16
C ALA A 137 -6.16 1.40 -2.76
N CYS A 138 -6.01 0.27 -2.06
CA CYS A 138 -6.54 -1.03 -2.50
C CYS A 138 -8.07 -1.05 -2.49
N ALA A 139 -8.72 -0.58 -1.42
CA ALA A 139 -10.19 -0.54 -1.35
C ALA A 139 -10.77 0.31 -2.48
N TYR A 140 -10.10 1.42 -2.78
CA TYR A 140 -10.44 2.28 -3.90
C TYR A 140 -10.23 1.61 -5.26
N GLY A 141 -9.07 0.98 -5.47
CA GLY A 141 -8.76 0.24 -6.69
C GLY A 141 -9.72 -0.94 -6.94
N LEU A 142 -10.12 -1.67 -5.90
CA LEU A 142 -11.09 -2.76 -6.01
C LEU A 142 -12.48 -2.25 -6.44
N LYS A 143 -12.97 -1.16 -5.85
CA LYS A 143 -14.24 -0.56 -6.29
C LYS A 143 -14.15 -0.07 -7.72
N LEU A 144 -13.04 0.58 -8.08
CA LEU A 144 -12.80 1.05 -9.45
C LEU A 144 -12.86 -0.12 -10.44
N GLY A 145 -12.19 -1.23 -10.15
CA GLY A 145 -12.20 -2.43 -11.00
C GLY A 145 -13.55 -3.08 -11.12
N LEU A 146 -14.32 -3.16 -10.04
CA LEU A 146 -15.68 -3.69 -10.07
C LEU A 146 -16.62 -2.80 -10.90
N LEU A 147 -16.46 -1.48 -10.84
CA LEU A 147 -17.24 -0.54 -11.66
C LEU A 147 -16.86 -0.62 -13.14
N VAL A 148 -15.57 -0.84 -13.46
CA VAL A 148 -15.11 -1.09 -14.83
C VAL A 148 -15.72 -2.39 -15.36
N TRP A 149 -15.66 -3.48 -14.59
CA TRP A 149 -16.27 -4.76 -14.95
C TRP A 149 -17.77 -4.62 -15.22
N LYS A 150 -18.52 -4.00 -14.29
CA LYS A 150 -19.96 -3.77 -14.46
C LYS A 150 -20.27 -2.90 -15.68
N SER A 151 -19.51 -1.83 -15.89
CA SER A 151 -19.70 -0.94 -17.04
C SER A 151 -19.43 -1.63 -18.38
N GLY A 152 -18.47 -2.57 -18.40
CA GLY A 152 -18.18 -3.43 -19.55
C GLY A 152 -19.27 -4.47 -19.78
N ALA A 153 -19.74 -5.15 -18.73
CA ALA A 153 -20.81 -6.14 -18.82
C ALA A 153 -22.13 -5.55 -19.35
N GLN A 154 -22.43 -4.29 -19.02
CA GLN A 154 -23.58 -3.54 -19.54
C GLN A 154 -23.57 -3.32 -21.06
N LEU A 155 -22.43 -3.48 -21.73
CA LEU A 155 -22.36 -3.44 -23.21
C LEU A 155 -22.92 -4.71 -23.85
N PHE A 156 -22.88 -5.84 -23.14
CA PHE A 156 -23.29 -7.15 -23.64
C PHE A 156 -24.68 -7.56 -23.14
N VAL A 157 -25.06 -7.11 -21.94
CA VAL A 157 -26.38 -7.34 -21.35
C VAL A 157 -26.99 -5.96 -21.04
N PRO A 158 -28.10 -5.55 -21.69
CA PRO A 158 -28.75 -4.28 -21.41
C PRO A 158 -29.36 -4.33 -20.02
N ASP A 159 -28.58 -3.93 -19.03
CA ASP A 159 -29.04 -3.72 -17.67
C ASP A 159 -29.69 -2.33 -17.59
N LYS A 160 -30.83 -2.22 -16.89
CA LYS A 160 -31.59 -0.96 -16.79
C LYS A 160 -30.89 0.09 -15.93
N ASP A 161 -29.88 -0.32 -15.16
CA ASP A 161 -29.15 0.56 -14.26
C ASP A 161 -28.04 1.34 -14.99
N LYS A 162 -28.41 2.51 -15.55
CA LYS A 162 -27.46 3.54 -16.05
C LYS A 162 -26.50 4.08 -14.96
N THR A 163 -26.59 3.55 -13.75
CA THR A 163 -25.92 3.98 -12.53
C THR A 163 -24.43 3.62 -12.51
N ALA A 164 -24.00 2.49 -13.09
CA ALA A 164 -22.61 2.03 -13.00
C ALA A 164 -21.60 2.94 -13.72
N ARG A 165 -21.92 3.40 -14.94
CA ARG A 165 -21.08 4.36 -15.67
C ARG A 165 -21.02 5.72 -14.99
N ALA A 166 -22.15 6.19 -14.46
CA ALA A 166 -22.21 7.44 -13.72
C ALA A 166 -21.37 7.36 -12.43
N GLU A 167 -21.42 6.23 -11.73
CA GLU A 167 -20.60 5.96 -10.55
C GLU A 167 -19.10 5.82 -10.91
N LEU A 168 -18.77 5.22 -12.07
CA LEU A 168 -17.40 5.16 -12.59
C LEU A 168 -16.82 6.55 -12.86
N VAL A 169 -17.59 7.44 -13.49
CA VAL A 169 -17.17 8.83 -13.72
C VAL A 169 -17.05 9.59 -12.40
N LYS A 170 -17.97 9.37 -11.44
CA LYS A 170 -17.90 9.96 -10.10
C LYS A 170 -16.62 9.54 -9.38
N ILE A 171 -16.29 8.24 -9.35
CA ILE A 171 -15.08 7.75 -8.70
C ILE A 171 -13.84 8.28 -9.43
N LEU A 172 -13.77 8.30 -10.77
CA LEU A 172 -12.62 8.87 -11.48
C LEU A 172 -12.36 10.34 -11.13
N HIS A 173 -13.41 11.15 -10.95
CA HIS A 173 -13.27 12.53 -10.47
C HIS A 173 -12.79 12.63 -9.02
N LEU A 174 -13.18 11.68 -8.16
CA LEU A 174 -12.72 11.58 -6.77
C LEU A 174 -11.28 11.04 -6.65
N THR A 175 -10.71 10.49 -7.72
CA THR A 175 -9.34 9.98 -7.72
C THR A 175 -8.33 11.10 -7.50
N LYS A 176 -8.56 12.29 -8.07
CA LYS A 176 -7.67 13.44 -7.87
C LYS A 176 -7.57 13.87 -6.39
N PRO A 177 -8.67 14.16 -5.67
CA PRO A 177 -8.60 14.47 -4.24
C PRO A 177 -8.09 13.31 -3.39
N LEU A 178 -8.33 12.06 -3.79
CA LEU A 178 -7.75 10.91 -3.13
C LEU A 178 -6.22 10.91 -3.24
N ILE A 179 -5.67 11.02 -4.44
CA ILE A 179 -4.22 11.05 -4.67
C ILE A 179 -3.57 12.17 -3.88
N VAL A 180 -4.16 13.38 -3.88
CA VAL A 180 -3.64 14.50 -3.09
C VAL A 180 -3.65 14.17 -1.59
N SER A 181 -4.71 13.55 -1.08
CA SER A 181 -4.79 13.16 0.33
C SER A 181 -3.74 12.10 0.69
N ILE A 182 -3.56 11.10 -0.18
CA ILE A 182 -2.55 10.04 -0.03
C ILE A 182 -1.14 10.64 -0.04
N VAL A 183 -0.83 11.50 -0.99
CA VAL A 183 0.48 12.16 -1.09
C VAL A 183 0.78 12.97 0.17
N VAL A 184 -0.20 13.72 0.69
CA VAL A 184 -0.02 14.47 1.94
C VAL A 184 0.20 13.54 3.13
N LEU A 185 -0.59 12.48 3.27
CA LEU A 185 -0.42 11.50 4.35
C LEU A 185 0.94 10.80 4.29
N LEU A 186 1.38 10.40 3.10
CA LEU A 186 2.68 9.77 2.88
C LEU A 186 3.85 10.74 3.06
N LEU A 187 3.65 12.04 2.78
CA LEU A 187 4.64 13.07 3.08
C LEU A 187 4.85 13.18 4.58
N VAL A 188 3.76 13.22 5.35
CA VAL A 188 3.82 13.22 6.82
C VAL A 188 4.48 11.94 7.33
N ALA A 189 4.13 10.78 6.76
CA ALA A 189 4.76 9.51 7.07
C ALA A 189 6.28 9.56 6.85
N ALA A 190 6.72 9.98 5.67
CA ALA A 190 8.12 10.05 5.32
C ALA A 190 8.90 11.04 6.22
N ILE A 191 8.31 12.16 6.66
CA ILE A 191 8.96 13.10 7.59
C ILE A 191 9.15 12.45 8.97
N ILE A 192 8.10 11.80 9.50
CA ILE A 192 8.17 11.10 10.79
C ILE A 192 9.19 9.96 10.71
N GLU A 193 9.20 9.23 9.61
CA GLU A 193 10.07 8.07 9.42
C GLU A 193 11.52 8.46 9.18
N SER A 194 11.82 9.45 8.33
CA SER A 194 13.20 9.88 8.09
C SER A 194 13.87 10.43 9.34
N THR A 195 13.10 11.07 10.23
CA THR A 195 13.57 11.57 11.52
C THR A 195 13.75 10.44 12.53
N LEU A 196 12.80 9.50 12.63
CA LEU A 196 12.90 8.34 13.53
C LEU A 196 13.99 7.36 13.12
N THR A 197 14.08 6.97 11.84
CA THR A 197 15.09 6.04 11.33
C THR A 197 16.49 6.58 11.53
N TYR A 198 16.70 7.90 11.36
CA TYR A 198 17.99 8.51 11.68
C TYR A 198 18.35 8.36 13.16
N TRP A 199 17.40 8.66 14.06
CA TRP A 199 17.62 8.55 15.50
C TRP A 199 17.90 7.09 15.92
N LEU A 200 17.22 6.12 15.31
CA LEU A 200 17.41 4.69 15.58
C LEU A 200 18.73 4.13 15.03
N VAL A 201 19.24 4.63 13.91
CA VAL A 201 20.52 4.18 13.31
C VAL A 201 21.74 4.80 14.01
N HIS A 202 21.60 5.98 14.63
CA HIS A 202 22.67 6.65 15.39
C HIS A 202 22.71 6.28 16.88
N LEU A 203 22.01 5.21 17.28
CA LEU A 203 21.88 4.71 18.65
C LEU A 203 22.28 3.23 18.70
#